data_AF-A0A537C4N5-F1
#
_entry.id   AF-A0A537C4N5-F1
#
_cell.length_a   1.000
_cell.length_b   1.000
_cell.length_c   1.000
_cell.angle_alpha   90.00
_cell.angle_beta   90.00
_cell.angle_gamma   90.00
#
_symmetry.space_group_name_H-M   'P 1'
#
loop_
_entity.id
_entity.type
_entity.pdbx_description
1 polymer ?
#
loop_
_entity_poly.entity_id
_entity_poly.type
_entity_poly.pdbx_seq_one_letter_code
_entity_poly.pdbx_strand_id
1 'polypeptide(L)'
;MIRSSLKYPSQTQYDSDKFLGMKRISQALLCTVAAARQAHRAGVETRVRNRLQSVGVRLAPKSTQRKTRRPPPMPGPLNLDARLAAIHAAEYPRFSDAEMARRRAALARVMEEAEVDHLLMCGEQRAGTGVAWLTSWPATVEAYAIVAPGEPQLMYVEWYNHWPLARKLACDTEVRWGEHRGIDKAIADLKARGARRVGLMGALGLSKCRKLEAHFGPLVDLNREYVRLRLVKSREEIDWMRIAAALTDRAIEGLRREARLGMTEHELGAICEAAYHPHGGVTYIHYFLVTPMAAPEYCVPRQFTSSRKLRPGDVIATEITAQFFDYPGQILRSFTVAAEPTPLFRKLYDTAEAAFDAVTGVIRHGTRMQEIIDAARVIEDAGLTVYDDLMHGFGGGYFPPVLGSKSRPAGPLPQMTLEAGMTCVVQPNVITPDQKAGVQVGELVLVTETGFERLHRAERGLFRIG
;
A
#
# COMPACT_ATOMS: atom_id res chain seq x y z
N MET A 1 28.56 -49.79 31.74
CA MET A 1 28.19 -50.89 30.81
C MET A 1 26.99 -50.39 30.01
N ILE A 2 26.89 -50.33 28.68
CA ILE A 2 27.68 -50.72 27.50
C ILE A 2 27.26 -49.74 26.36
N ARG A 3 28.19 -49.42 25.44
CA ARG A 3 28.03 -48.65 24.19
C ARG A 3 27.64 -49.55 23.00
N SER A 4 26.94 -49.02 21.99
CA SER A 4 27.22 -49.16 20.52
C SER A 4 26.15 -48.35 19.75
N SER A 5 26.40 -47.30 18.97
CA SER A 5 27.15 -47.10 17.70
C SER A 5 26.54 -47.79 16.47
N LEU A 6 25.75 -47.05 15.68
CA LEU A 6 25.40 -47.35 14.30
C LEU A 6 25.94 -46.23 13.39
N LYS A 7 26.81 -46.62 12.45
CA LYS A 7 27.44 -45.78 11.41
C LYS A 7 26.53 -45.72 10.17
N TYR A 8 26.46 -44.56 9.52
CA TYR A 8 25.94 -44.41 8.15
C TYR A 8 27.08 -44.54 7.13
N PRO A 9 26.86 -45.16 5.95
CA PRO A 9 27.88 -45.25 4.90
C PRO A 9 27.92 -44.00 4.01
N SER A 10 29.10 -43.80 3.41
CA SER A 10 29.56 -42.66 2.62
C SER A 10 29.08 -42.65 1.16
N GLN A 11 29.09 -41.44 0.60
CA GLN A 11 28.88 -41.03 -0.80
C GLN A 11 29.49 -41.95 -1.87
N THR A 12 28.70 -42.21 -2.92
CA THR A 12 29.16 -42.65 -4.25
C THR A 12 28.65 -41.70 -5.33
N GLN A 13 29.53 -41.42 -6.29
CA GLN A 13 29.36 -40.61 -7.50
C GLN A 13 28.07 -40.96 -8.27
N TYR A 14 27.31 -39.93 -8.65
CA TYR A 14 26.21 -40.05 -9.63
C TYR A 14 26.67 -39.48 -10.98
N ASP A 15 26.62 -40.34 -11.99
CA ASP A 15 26.98 -40.11 -13.38
C ASP A 15 26.07 -39.07 -14.08
N SER A 16 26.66 -38.03 -14.66
CA SER A 16 25.96 -36.89 -15.30
C SER A 16 25.35 -37.20 -16.67
N ASP A 17 25.69 -38.31 -17.31
CA ASP A 17 25.30 -38.58 -18.70
C ASP A 17 23.93 -39.28 -18.85
N LYS A 18 23.41 -39.91 -17.79
CA LYS A 18 22.08 -40.54 -17.81
C LYS A 18 20.91 -39.54 -17.74
N PHE A 19 21.14 -38.32 -17.20
CA PHE A 19 20.08 -37.31 -17.05
C PHE A 19 19.78 -36.54 -18.34
N LEU A 20 20.72 -36.44 -19.27
CA LEU A 20 20.54 -35.71 -20.52
C LEU A 20 19.67 -36.48 -21.54
N GLY A 21 19.77 -37.82 -21.55
CA GLY A 21 18.95 -38.70 -22.40
C GLY A 21 17.47 -38.73 -22.01
N MET A 22 17.16 -38.74 -20.70
CA MET A 22 15.77 -38.74 -20.21
C MET A 22 15.03 -37.41 -20.46
N LYS A 23 15.72 -36.27 -20.42
CA LYS A 23 15.11 -34.96 -20.72
C LYS A 23 14.70 -34.81 -22.19
N ARG A 24 15.50 -35.31 -23.13
CA ARG A 24 15.18 -35.25 -24.58
C ARG A 24 13.99 -36.14 -24.94
N ILE A 25 13.88 -37.32 -24.34
CA ILE A 25 12.75 -38.25 -24.55
C ILE A 25 11.45 -37.66 -23.97
N SER A 26 11.51 -37.02 -22.80
CA SER A 26 10.34 -36.40 -22.18
C SER A 26 9.77 -35.21 -22.97
N GLN A 27 10.64 -34.37 -23.55
CA GLN A 27 10.23 -33.19 -24.32
C GLN A 27 9.63 -33.57 -25.69
N ALA A 28 10.17 -34.59 -26.36
CA ALA A 28 9.60 -35.13 -27.60
C ALA A 28 8.22 -35.80 -27.39
N LEU A 29 8.04 -36.48 -26.24
CA LEU A 29 6.77 -37.10 -25.87
C LEU A 29 5.69 -36.04 -25.57
N LEU A 30 6.07 -34.95 -24.86
CA LEU A 30 5.17 -33.82 -24.55
C LEU A 30 4.71 -33.08 -25.82
N CYS A 31 5.60 -32.83 -26.78
CA CYS A 31 5.23 -32.21 -28.06
C CYS A 31 4.29 -33.11 -28.89
N THR A 32 4.54 -34.42 -28.91
CA THR A 32 3.69 -35.38 -29.65
C THR A 32 2.29 -35.49 -29.03
N VAL A 33 2.18 -35.51 -27.69
CA VAL A 33 0.90 -35.52 -26.98
C VAL A 33 0.14 -34.20 -27.16
N ALA A 34 0.82 -33.06 -27.21
CA ALA A 34 0.21 -31.77 -27.48
C ALA A 34 -0.34 -31.69 -28.92
N ALA A 35 0.45 -32.12 -29.91
CA ALA A 35 0.03 -32.17 -31.31
C ALA A 35 -1.15 -33.15 -31.53
N ALA A 36 -1.13 -34.32 -30.89
CA ALA A 36 -2.21 -35.29 -30.94
C ALA A 36 -3.50 -34.75 -30.28
N ARG A 37 -3.40 -34.03 -29.15
CA ARG A 37 -4.54 -33.35 -28.51
C ARG A 37 -5.11 -32.22 -29.37
N GLN A 38 -4.27 -31.50 -30.10
CA GLN A 38 -4.67 -30.41 -30.99
C GLN A 38 -5.34 -30.97 -32.27
N ALA A 39 -4.81 -32.04 -32.84
CA ALA A 39 -5.42 -32.78 -33.95
C ALA A 39 -6.75 -33.43 -33.55
N HIS A 40 -6.84 -34.00 -32.34
CA HIS A 40 -8.08 -34.55 -31.80
C HIS A 40 -9.13 -33.45 -31.55
N ARG A 41 -8.75 -32.29 -31.01
CA ARG A 41 -9.66 -31.14 -30.86
C ARG A 41 -10.17 -30.62 -32.21
N ALA A 42 -9.28 -30.47 -33.19
CA ALA A 42 -9.66 -30.05 -34.54
C ALA A 42 -10.59 -31.07 -35.24
N GLY A 43 -10.33 -32.37 -35.07
CA GLY A 43 -11.17 -33.44 -35.59
C GLY A 43 -12.56 -33.51 -34.93
N VAL A 44 -12.63 -33.28 -33.62
CA VAL A 44 -13.90 -33.21 -32.86
C VAL A 44 -14.70 -31.96 -33.26
N GLU A 45 -14.07 -30.79 -33.37
CA GLU A 45 -14.73 -29.56 -33.82
C GLU A 45 -15.29 -29.69 -35.25
N THR A 46 -14.56 -30.36 -36.15
CA THR A 46 -14.99 -30.59 -37.54
C THR A 46 -16.18 -31.55 -37.59
N ARG A 47 -16.17 -32.64 -36.81
CA ARG A 47 -17.30 -33.58 -36.72
C ARG A 47 -18.55 -32.96 -36.10
N VAL A 48 -18.40 -32.14 -35.05
CA VAL A 48 -19.52 -31.44 -34.41
C VAL A 48 -20.13 -30.41 -35.37
N ARG A 49 -19.32 -29.68 -36.13
CA ARG A 49 -19.79 -28.69 -37.11
C ARG A 49 -20.56 -29.33 -38.27
N ASN A 50 -20.06 -30.44 -38.81
CA ASN A 50 -20.75 -31.18 -39.88
C ASN A 50 -22.07 -31.78 -39.39
N ARG A 51 -22.12 -32.26 -38.14
CA ARG A 51 -23.37 -32.76 -37.52
C ARG A 51 -24.38 -31.65 -37.27
N LEU A 52 -23.96 -30.44 -36.89
CA LEU A 52 -24.85 -29.30 -36.64
C LEU A 52 -25.41 -28.71 -37.95
N GLN A 53 -24.65 -28.75 -39.05
CA GLN A 53 -25.14 -28.35 -40.38
C GLN A 53 -26.15 -29.34 -40.96
N SER A 54 -26.02 -30.64 -40.71
CA SER A 54 -26.98 -31.65 -41.18
C SER A 54 -28.35 -31.61 -40.48
N VAL A 55 -28.49 -30.85 -39.38
CA VAL A 55 -29.77 -30.66 -38.64
C VAL A 55 -30.35 -29.24 -38.79
N GLY A 56 -29.86 -28.45 -39.75
CA GLY A 56 -30.46 -27.15 -40.08
C GLY A 56 -30.17 -26.01 -39.09
N VAL A 57 -29.24 -26.19 -38.15
CA VAL A 57 -28.86 -25.14 -37.20
C VAL A 57 -27.89 -24.15 -37.88
N ARG A 58 -28.36 -22.94 -38.20
CA ARG A 58 -27.48 -21.84 -38.64
C ARG A 58 -26.61 -21.39 -37.47
N LEU A 59 -25.32 -21.72 -37.54
CA LEU A 59 -24.32 -21.14 -36.64
C LEU A 59 -24.18 -19.65 -36.95
N ALA A 60 -24.30 -18.81 -35.92
CA ALA A 60 -24.13 -17.36 -36.01
C ALA A 60 -22.83 -16.99 -36.74
N PRO A 61 -22.81 -15.89 -37.52
CA PRO A 61 -21.59 -15.45 -38.18
C PRO A 61 -20.49 -15.27 -37.14
N LYS A 62 -19.26 -15.68 -37.49
CA LYS A 62 -18.07 -15.52 -36.65
C LYS A 62 -18.08 -14.08 -36.12
N SER A 63 -18.25 -13.94 -34.81
CA SER A 63 -18.04 -12.66 -34.14
C SER A 63 -16.72 -12.10 -34.65
N THR A 64 -16.74 -10.88 -35.18
CA THR A 64 -15.56 -10.11 -35.52
C THR A 64 -14.48 -10.42 -34.51
N GLN A 65 -13.33 -10.97 -34.96
CA GLN A 65 -12.17 -11.22 -34.13
C GLN A 65 -12.04 -10.03 -33.18
N ARG A 66 -12.28 -10.27 -31.89
CA ARG A 66 -12.02 -9.30 -30.83
C ARG A 66 -10.53 -9.06 -30.98
N LYS A 67 -10.14 -7.96 -31.67
CA LYS A 67 -8.74 -7.61 -31.93
C LYS A 67 -8.04 -7.83 -30.61
N THR A 68 -7.13 -8.79 -30.57
CA THR A 68 -6.30 -9.01 -29.39
C THR A 68 -5.57 -7.69 -29.21
N ARG A 69 -6.10 -6.85 -28.30
CA ARG A 69 -5.47 -5.58 -27.97
C ARG A 69 -4.08 -5.99 -27.52
N ARG A 70 -3.05 -5.56 -28.27
CA ARG A 70 -1.68 -5.67 -27.79
C ARG A 70 -1.68 -5.08 -26.37
N PRO A 71 -1.07 -5.76 -25.39
CA PRO A 71 -0.93 -5.17 -24.07
C PRO A 71 -0.32 -3.77 -24.26
N PRO A 72 -0.79 -2.75 -23.52
CA PRO A 72 -0.23 -1.42 -23.61
C PRO A 72 1.30 -1.52 -23.46
N PRO A 73 2.07 -0.72 -24.22
CA PRO A 73 3.51 -0.71 -24.07
C PRO A 73 3.85 -0.45 -22.60
N MET A 74 4.82 -1.20 -22.09
CA MET A 74 5.28 -1.03 -20.71
C MET A 74 5.58 0.45 -20.45
N PRO A 75 5.12 1.01 -19.32
CA PRO A 75 5.41 2.40 -19.01
C PRO A 75 6.93 2.61 -18.99
N GLY A 76 7.39 3.76 -19.52
CA GLY A 76 8.80 4.13 -19.52
C GLY A 76 9.37 4.27 -18.09
N PRO A 77 10.67 4.50 -17.90
CA PRO A 77 11.26 4.62 -16.57
C PRO A 77 10.59 5.73 -15.74
N LEU A 78 10.54 5.58 -14.41
CA LEU A 78 10.04 6.64 -13.52
C LEU A 78 10.89 7.91 -13.67
N ASN A 79 10.25 9.07 -13.62
CA ASN A 79 10.95 10.35 -13.65
C ASN A 79 11.46 10.70 -12.24
N LEU A 80 12.58 10.09 -11.87
CA LEU A 80 13.24 10.24 -10.58
C LEU A 80 14.57 11.00 -10.76
N ASP A 81 14.96 11.78 -9.76
CA ASP A 81 16.34 12.30 -9.72
C ASP A 81 17.35 11.16 -9.50
N ALA A 82 18.64 11.46 -9.66
CA ALA A 82 19.70 10.44 -9.58
C ALA A 82 19.74 9.69 -8.24
N ARG A 83 19.42 10.36 -7.13
CA ARG A 83 19.43 9.75 -5.78
C ARG A 83 18.25 8.80 -5.64
N LEU A 84 17.04 9.23 -6.00
CA LEU A 84 15.85 8.40 -5.95
C LEU A 84 15.92 7.23 -6.92
N ALA A 85 16.49 7.44 -8.11
CA ALA A 85 16.71 6.38 -9.09
C ALA A 85 17.68 5.29 -8.58
N ALA A 86 18.73 5.67 -7.84
CA ALA A 86 19.65 4.71 -7.24
C ALA A 86 18.97 3.86 -6.15
N ILE A 87 18.12 4.47 -5.31
CA ILE A 87 17.31 3.74 -4.31
C ILE A 87 16.35 2.77 -5.03
N HIS A 88 15.63 3.26 -6.05
CA HIS A 88 14.64 2.49 -6.81
C HIS A 88 15.26 1.30 -7.58
N ALA A 89 16.48 1.45 -8.09
CA ALA A 89 17.16 0.42 -8.87
C ALA A 89 17.75 -0.72 -8.02
N ALA A 90 17.83 -0.58 -6.69
CA ALA A 90 18.33 -1.62 -5.81
C ALA A 90 17.41 -2.86 -5.83
N GLU A 91 17.98 -4.06 -5.85
CA GLU A 91 17.20 -5.33 -5.79
C GLU A 91 16.30 -5.34 -4.55
N TYR A 92 16.86 -4.95 -3.41
CA TYR A 92 16.16 -4.71 -2.15
C TYR A 92 16.67 -3.40 -1.54
N PRO A 93 15.97 -2.29 -1.75
CA PRO A 93 16.28 -0.99 -1.17
C PRO A 93 16.36 -1.08 0.35
N ARG A 94 17.32 -0.36 0.94
CA ARG A 94 17.53 -0.29 2.38
C ARG A 94 17.80 1.15 2.80
N PHE A 95 17.41 1.46 4.02
CA PHE A 95 17.85 2.66 4.72
C PHE A 95 19.34 2.55 5.05
N SER A 96 20.01 3.68 5.22
CA SER A 96 21.40 3.71 5.66
C SER A 96 21.53 3.20 7.09
N ASP A 97 22.73 2.71 7.43
CA ASP A 97 23.05 2.30 8.80
C ASP A 97 22.85 3.44 9.81
N ALA A 98 23.09 4.70 9.38
CA ALA A 98 22.87 5.88 10.19
C ALA A 98 21.39 6.12 10.49
N GLU A 99 20.52 5.96 9.49
CA GLU A 99 19.06 6.04 9.67
C GLU A 99 18.56 4.93 10.60
N MET A 100 19.02 3.69 10.41
CA MET A 100 18.63 2.57 11.27
C MET A 100 19.14 2.75 12.71
N ALA A 101 20.36 3.26 12.90
CA ALA A 101 20.88 3.62 14.21
C ALA A 101 20.06 4.74 14.88
N ARG A 102 19.64 5.78 14.14
CA ARG A 102 18.76 6.85 14.63
C ARG A 102 17.44 6.30 15.16
N ARG A 103 16.81 5.39 14.41
CA ARG A 103 15.54 4.74 14.81
C ARG A 103 15.69 3.96 16.11
N ARG A 104 16.75 3.15 16.22
CA ARG A 104 17.07 2.39 17.43
C ARG A 104 17.35 3.29 18.64
N ALA A 105 18.09 4.37 18.46
CA ALA A 105 18.34 5.33 19.53
C ALA A 105 17.06 6.04 20.00
N ALA A 106 16.16 6.37 19.06
CA ALA A 106 14.86 6.94 19.42
C ALA A 106 13.98 5.95 20.18
N LEU A 107 13.99 4.68 19.76
CA LEU A 107 13.28 3.60 20.45
C LEU A 107 13.82 3.36 21.86
N ALA A 108 15.15 3.39 22.04
CA ALA A 108 15.77 3.26 23.35
C ALA A 108 15.35 4.37 24.32
N ARG A 109 15.22 5.63 23.86
CA ARG A 109 14.70 6.73 24.69
C ARG A 109 13.25 6.52 25.11
N VAL A 110 12.40 6.09 24.19
CA VAL A 110 11.00 5.72 24.52
C VAL A 110 10.96 4.60 25.55
N MET A 111 11.83 3.60 25.42
CA MET A 111 11.92 2.51 26.38
C MET A 111 12.37 2.98 27.77
N GLU A 112 13.37 3.86 27.82
CA GLU A 112 13.87 4.47 29.06
C GLU A 112 12.78 5.31 29.76
N GLU A 113 12.11 6.20 29.02
CA GLU A 113 11.02 7.05 29.53
C GLU A 113 9.82 6.23 30.05
N ALA A 114 9.51 5.11 29.39
CA ALA A 114 8.45 4.20 29.80
C ALA A 114 8.89 3.17 30.86
N GLU A 115 10.17 3.21 31.26
CA GLU A 115 10.80 2.29 32.21
C GLU A 115 10.62 0.81 31.81
N VAL A 116 10.69 0.48 30.52
CA VAL A 116 10.65 -0.90 30.00
C VAL A 116 12.08 -1.37 29.69
N ASP A 117 12.41 -2.59 30.11
CA ASP A 117 13.73 -3.18 29.84
C ASP A 117 13.77 -3.91 28.49
N HIS A 118 12.63 -4.43 28.04
CA HIS A 118 12.48 -5.09 26.76
C HIS A 118 11.23 -4.59 26.04
N LEU A 119 11.32 -4.53 24.72
CA LEU A 119 10.19 -4.23 23.86
C LEU A 119 9.95 -5.40 22.92
N LEU A 120 8.68 -5.83 22.85
CA LEU A 120 8.20 -6.69 21.79
C LEU A 120 7.48 -5.85 20.73
N MET A 121 8.02 -5.81 19.53
CA MET A 121 7.40 -5.18 18.38
C MET A 121 6.77 -6.23 17.47
N CYS A 122 5.47 -6.10 17.25
CA CYS A 122 4.63 -7.10 16.60
C CYS A 122 4.13 -6.60 15.24
N GLY A 123 4.13 -7.51 14.26
CA GLY A 123 3.40 -7.35 13.01
C GLY A 123 2.66 -8.66 12.69
N GLU A 124 1.36 -8.57 12.41
CA GLU A 124 0.51 -9.72 12.12
C GLU A 124 -0.36 -9.46 10.89
N GLN A 125 -0.52 -10.46 10.02
CA GLN A 125 -1.42 -10.43 8.86
C GLN A 125 -1.28 -9.19 7.97
N ARG A 126 -0.03 -8.80 7.67
CA ARG A 126 0.33 -7.60 6.90
C ARG A 126 -0.15 -6.30 7.53
N ALA A 127 -0.50 -6.33 8.80
CA ALA A 127 -0.84 -5.17 9.60
C ALA A 127 0.31 -4.80 10.54
N GLY A 128 0.44 -3.50 10.77
CA GLY A 128 1.49 -2.91 11.59
C GLY A 128 2.77 -2.65 10.79
N THR A 129 3.22 -1.40 10.83
CA THR A 129 4.43 -0.94 10.13
C THR A 129 5.67 -0.91 11.02
N GLY A 130 5.55 -1.27 12.31
CA GLY A 130 6.63 -1.18 13.29
C GLY A 130 7.79 -2.08 12.93
N VAL A 131 7.51 -3.37 12.72
CA VAL A 131 8.55 -4.35 12.36
C VAL A 131 9.28 -3.93 11.09
N ALA A 132 8.56 -3.47 10.06
CA ALA A 132 9.15 -2.98 8.82
C ALA A 132 10.01 -1.72 9.05
N TRP A 133 9.56 -0.80 9.90
CA TRP A 133 10.31 0.41 10.24
C TRP A 133 11.61 0.11 11.00
N LEU A 134 11.58 -0.85 11.90
CA LEU A 134 12.74 -1.22 12.71
C LEU A 134 13.72 -2.14 11.98
N THR A 135 13.22 -3.05 11.16
CA THR A 135 14.04 -4.15 10.59
C THR A 135 14.15 -4.10 9.07
N SER A 136 13.31 -3.33 8.36
CA SER A 136 13.09 -3.42 6.90
C SER A 136 12.35 -4.69 6.42
N TRP A 137 11.86 -5.54 7.33
CA TRP A 137 11.00 -6.67 6.96
C TRP A 137 9.51 -6.29 7.01
N PRO A 138 8.80 -6.25 5.87
CA PRO A 138 7.36 -6.08 5.86
C PRO A 138 6.70 -7.33 6.44
N ALA A 139 6.04 -7.18 7.59
CA ALA A 139 5.41 -8.29 8.28
C ALA A 139 4.40 -8.99 7.35
N THR A 140 4.46 -10.32 7.31
CA THR A 140 3.56 -11.13 6.48
C THR A 140 2.45 -11.72 7.34
N VAL A 141 2.68 -12.89 7.95
CA VAL A 141 1.67 -13.52 8.80
C VAL A 141 1.91 -13.20 10.26
N GLU A 142 3.12 -13.45 10.77
CA GLU A 142 3.54 -13.02 12.10
C GLU A 142 5.04 -12.71 12.09
N ALA A 143 5.40 -11.60 12.72
CA ALA A 143 6.77 -11.21 12.99
C ALA A 143 6.86 -10.59 14.40
N TYR A 144 7.75 -11.11 15.24
CA TYR A 144 7.96 -10.65 16.61
C TYR A 144 9.42 -10.23 16.79
N ALA A 145 9.67 -8.92 16.79
CA ALA A 145 11.00 -8.37 17.01
C ALA A 145 11.18 -8.01 18.49
N ILE A 146 12.22 -8.55 19.11
CA ILE A 146 12.66 -8.26 20.47
C ILE A 146 13.74 -7.19 20.39
N VAL A 147 13.52 -6.11 21.12
CA VAL A 147 14.46 -5.00 21.27
C VAL A 147 14.83 -4.84 22.73
N ALA A 148 16.13 -4.82 23.00
CA ALA A 148 16.71 -4.43 24.27
C ALA A 148 17.93 -3.55 23.97
N PRO A 149 17.99 -2.29 24.46
CA PRO A 149 19.14 -1.43 24.22
C PRO A 149 20.46 -2.09 24.67
N GLY A 150 21.47 -2.08 23.79
CA GLY A 150 22.76 -2.71 24.06
C GLY A 150 22.85 -4.21 23.75
N GLU A 151 21.74 -4.86 23.39
CA GLU A 151 21.72 -6.26 22.98
C GLU A 151 21.46 -6.45 21.47
N PRO A 152 21.90 -7.58 20.88
CA PRO A 152 21.53 -7.92 19.51
C PRO A 152 20.01 -8.04 19.34
N GLN A 153 19.49 -7.40 18.28
CA GLN A 153 18.08 -7.53 17.91
C GLN A 153 17.78 -8.93 17.40
N LEU A 154 16.62 -9.46 17.78
CA LEU A 154 16.15 -10.77 17.38
C LEU A 154 14.72 -10.66 16.87
N MET A 155 14.44 -11.26 15.72
CA MET A 155 13.08 -11.35 15.18
C MET A 155 12.71 -12.80 14.88
N TYR A 156 11.51 -13.19 15.31
CA TYR A 156 10.88 -14.43 14.90
C TYR A 156 9.99 -14.20 13.70
N VAL A 157 10.13 -15.03 12.67
CA VAL A 157 9.20 -15.09 11.52
C VAL A 157 8.59 -16.47 11.43
N GLU A 158 7.29 -16.52 11.20
CA GLU A 158 6.50 -17.73 11.47
C GLU A 158 6.65 -18.80 10.38
N TRP A 159 6.61 -18.43 9.10
CA TRP A 159 6.68 -19.40 8.02
C TRP A 159 8.10 -19.69 7.56
N TYR A 160 8.46 -20.98 7.49
CA TYR A 160 9.78 -21.43 7.08
C TYR A 160 10.16 -20.96 5.67
N ASN A 161 9.20 -20.88 4.74
CA ASN A 161 9.44 -20.38 3.38
C ASN A 161 9.64 -18.85 3.33
N HIS A 162 9.22 -18.10 4.34
CA HIS A 162 9.47 -16.64 4.43
C HIS A 162 10.81 -16.34 5.08
N TRP A 163 11.30 -17.24 5.94
CA TRP A 163 12.53 -17.07 6.72
C TRP A 163 13.79 -16.74 5.91
N PRO A 164 14.08 -17.38 4.75
CA PRO A 164 15.24 -17.02 3.94
C PRO A 164 15.22 -15.57 3.45
N LEU A 165 14.06 -15.08 3.00
CA LEU A 165 13.94 -13.70 2.52
C LEU A 165 13.99 -12.71 3.69
N ALA A 166 13.37 -13.03 4.82
CA ALA A 166 13.45 -12.21 6.01
C ALA A 166 14.89 -12.02 6.49
N ARG A 167 15.72 -13.06 6.44
CA ARG A 167 17.18 -12.95 6.71
C ARG A 167 17.92 -12.07 5.71
N LYS A 168 17.47 -12.01 4.45
CA LYS A 168 18.05 -11.14 3.42
C LYS A 168 17.58 -9.69 3.58
N LEU A 169 16.39 -9.43 4.11
CA LEU A 169 15.85 -8.07 4.24
C LEU A 169 16.12 -7.41 5.59
N ALA A 170 16.04 -8.19 6.66
CA ALA A 170 16.15 -7.66 8.02
C ALA A 170 17.56 -7.11 8.27
N CYS A 171 17.64 -5.81 8.58
CA CYS A 171 18.89 -5.11 8.86
C CYS A 171 19.21 -5.19 10.35
N ASP A 172 20.47 -5.47 10.70
CA ASP A 172 20.98 -5.57 12.09
C ASP A 172 20.13 -6.44 13.03
N THR A 173 19.44 -7.44 12.48
CA THR A 173 18.47 -8.26 13.20
C THR A 173 18.75 -9.73 12.93
N GLU A 174 19.01 -10.51 13.98
CA GLU A 174 19.02 -11.97 13.87
C GLU A 174 17.59 -12.43 13.57
N VAL A 175 17.38 -13.21 12.51
CA VAL A 175 16.06 -13.75 12.17
C VAL A 175 16.01 -15.24 12.40
N ARG A 176 15.08 -15.69 13.25
CA ARG A 176 14.83 -17.10 13.57
C ARG A 176 13.44 -17.54 13.09
N TRP A 177 13.32 -18.83 12.80
CA TRP A 177 12.04 -19.44 12.45
C TRP A 177 11.17 -19.71 13.69
N GLY A 178 9.90 -19.31 13.63
CA GLY A 178 8.91 -19.44 14.71
C GLY A 178 8.41 -20.87 14.98
N GLU A 179 8.43 -21.76 14.00
CA GLU A 179 7.95 -23.16 14.13
C GLU A 179 6.52 -23.30 14.68
N HIS A 180 5.58 -22.45 14.26
CA HIS A 180 4.20 -22.41 14.79
C HIS A 180 4.12 -22.13 16.28
N ARG A 181 5.20 -21.56 16.82
CA ARG A 181 5.41 -21.23 18.23
C ARG A 181 6.16 -19.91 18.37
N GLY A 182 6.07 -19.00 17.39
CA GLY A 182 6.84 -17.75 17.37
C GLY A 182 6.72 -16.94 18.66
N ILE A 183 5.50 -16.79 19.20
CA ILE A 183 5.28 -16.08 20.46
C ILE A 183 5.90 -16.81 21.67
N ASP A 184 5.87 -18.14 21.69
CA ASP A 184 6.42 -18.94 22.80
C ASP A 184 7.93 -18.87 22.83
N LYS A 185 8.55 -18.88 21.65
CA LYS A 185 9.99 -18.66 21.50
C LYS A 185 10.37 -17.23 21.87
N ALA A 186 9.59 -16.23 21.46
CA ALA A 186 9.83 -14.85 21.86
C ALA A 186 9.77 -14.69 23.39
N ILE A 187 8.77 -15.30 24.04
CA ILE A 187 8.68 -15.37 25.52
C ILE A 187 9.92 -16.05 26.12
N ALA A 188 10.38 -17.16 25.54
CA ALA A 188 11.55 -17.86 26.04
C ALA A 188 12.83 -17.02 25.93
N ASP A 189 13.05 -16.31 24.83
CA ASP A 189 14.19 -15.39 24.69
C ASP A 189 14.07 -14.19 25.62
N LEU A 190 12.87 -13.60 25.79
CA LEU A 190 12.65 -12.52 26.76
C LEU A 190 13.03 -12.98 28.18
N LYS A 191 12.66 -14.20 28.58
CA LYS A 191 13.09 -14.77 29.87
C LYS A 191 14.60 -14.98 29.94
N ALA A 192 15.20 -15.51 28.87
CA ALA A 192 16.64 -15.77 28.82
C ALA A 192 17.46 -14.47 28.91
N ARG A 193 16.94 -13.36 28.38
CA ARG A 193 17.51 -12.01 28.49
C ARG A 193 17.17 -11.30 29.80
N GLY A 194 16.43 -11.95 30.70
CA GLY A 194 16.10 -11.40 32.00
C GLY A 194 15.07 -10.26 31.95
N ALA A 195 14.16 -10.28 30.98
CA ALA A 195 13.09 -9.28 30.87
C ALA A 195 12.22 -9.28 32.14
N ARG A 196 12.00 -8.10 32.72
CA ARG A 196 11.14 -7.91 33.90
C ARG A 196 9.94 -7.03 33.57
N ARG A 197 10.12 -6.02 32.73
CA ARG A 197 9.07 -5.11 32.31
C ARG A 197 9.07 -4.97 30.79
N VAL A 198 8.03 -5.53 30.16
CA VAL A 198 7.93 -5.66 28.71
C VAL A 198 6.97 -4.61 28.14
N GLY A 199 7.49 -3.79 27.24
CA GLY A 199 6.70 -2.92 26.37
C GLY A 199 6.17 -3.69 25.15
N LEU A 200 5.03 -3.26 24.62
CA LEU A 200 4.41 -3.80 23.41
C LEU A 200 4.19 -2.67 22.39
N MET A 201 4.65 -2.88 21.16
CA MET A 201 4.31 -2.04 20.00
C MET A 201 3.74 -2.91 18.89
N GLY A 202 2.66 -2.46 18.25
CA GLY A 202 1.96 -3.20 17.20
C GLY A 202 0.79 -4.02 17.73
N ALA A 203 0.03 -4.59 16.80
CA ALA A 203 -1.12 -5.43 17.12
C ALA A 203 -0.65 -6.84 17.51
N LEU A 204 -1.24 -7.36 18.59
CA LEU A 204 -1.01 -8.72 19.05
C LEU A 204 -2.36 -9.31 19.49
N GLY A 205 -2.66 -10.53 19.06
CA GLY A 205 -3.92 -11.20 19.43
C GLY A 205 -4.07 -11.38 20.95
N LEU A 206 -5.30 -11.24 21.46
CA LEU A 206 -5.61 -11.26 22.90
C LEU A 206 -5.04 -12.48 23.64
N SER A 207 -5.10 -13.68 23.03
CA SER A 207 -4.56 -14.91 23.62
C SER A 207 -3.04 -14.83 23.82
N LYS A 208 -2.32 -14.21 22.88
CA LYS A 208 -0.87 -14.02 22.93
C LYS A 208 -0.49 -12.94 23.94
N CYS A 209 -1.25 -11.83 24.02
CA CYS A 209 -1.09 -10.82 25.06
C CYS A 209 -1.20 -11.45 26.46
N ARG A 210 -2.27 -12.21 26.71
CA ARG A 210 -2.46 -12.93 27.99
C ARG A 210 -1.31 -13.88 28.31
N LYS A 211 -0.74 -14.54 27.29
CA LYS A 211 0.39 -15.44 27.47
C LYS A 211 1.68 -14.71 27.85
N LEU A 212 1.95 -13.55 27.27
CA LEU A 212 3.03 -12.67 27.71
C LEU A 212 2.80 -12.17 29.14
N GLU A 213 1.58 -11.69 29.44
CA GLU A 213 1.24 -11.14 30.76
C GLU A 213 1.35 -12.19 31.88
N ALA A 214 1.03 -13.46 31.59
CA ALA A 214 1.21 -14.56 32.52
C ALA A 214 2.69 -14.79 32.91
N HIS A 215 3.65 -14.25 32.16
CA HIS A 215 5.08 -14.38 32.44
C HIS A 215 5.75 -13.10 32.91
N PHE A 216 5.30 -11.93 32.46
CA PHE A 216 5.95 -10.65 32.69
C PHE A 216 5.07 -9.63 33.43
N GLY A 217 3.85 -10.01 33.82
CA GLY A 217 2.85 -9.07 34.37
C GLY A 217 2.24 -8.19 33.29
N PRO A 218 1.49 -7.14 33.66
CA PRO A 218 0.84 -6.25 32.70
C PRO A 218 1.84 -5.64 31.71
N LEU A 219 1.49 -5.68 30.42
CA LEU A 219 2.32 -5.10 29.36
C LEU A 219 2.18 -3.57 29.35
N VAL A 220 3.27 -2.88 29.01
CA VAL A 220 3.22 -1.44 28.76
C VAL A 220 2.87 -1.21 27.28
N ASP A 221 1.68 -0.69 27.00
CA ASP A 221 1.28 -0.32 25.65
C ASP A 221 2.05 0.92 25.17
N LEU A 222 2.87 0.75 24.15
CA LEU A 222 3.72 1.80 23.57
C LEU A 222 3.29 2.18 22.13
N ASN A 223 2.06 1.84 21.72
CA ASN A 223 1.58 2.14 20.38
C ASN A 223 1.48 3.65 20.11
N ARG A 224 1.16 4.46 21.12
CA ARG A 224 1.09 5.93 20.97
C ARG A 224 2.47 6.53 20.75
N GLU A 225 3.47 6.03 21.46
CA GLU A 225 4.86 6.43 21.36
C GLU A 225 5.43 6.03 20.00
N TYR A 226 5.11 4.83 19.52
CA TYR A 226 5.44 4.41 18.16
C TYR A 226 4.84 5.37 17.10
N VAL A 227 3.56 5.73 17.24
CA VAL A 227 2.93 6.70 16.33
C VAL A 227 3.67 8.04 16.38
N ARG A 228 4.04 8.55 17.56
CA ARG A 228 4.84 9.78 17.71
C ARG A 228 6.18 9.71 16.99
N LEU A 229 6.90 8.59 17.12
CA LEU A 229 8.16 8.35 16.39
C LEU A 229 7.99 8.40 14.86
N ARG A 230 6.79 8.10 14.35
CA ARG A 230 6.46 8.09 12.91
C ARG A 230 5.87 9.42 12.41
N LEU A 231 5.60 10.39 13.27
CA LEU A 231 5.00 11.66 12.85
C LEU A 231 5.96 12.46 11.98
N VAL A 232 7.21 12.62 12.41
CA VAL A 232 8.27 13.38 11.73
C VAL A 232 9.20 12.42 11.00
N LYS A 233 9.28 12.56 9.67
CA LYS A 233 9.98 11.64 8.79
C LYS A 233 11.43 12.07 8.64
N SER A 234 12.35 11.11 8.57
CA SER A 234 13.71 11.40 8.12
C SER A 234 13.72 11.76 6.64
N ARG A 235 14.84 12.34 6.21
CA ARG A 235 15.10 12.59 4.79
C ARG A 235 15.01 11.30 3.96
N GLU A 236 15.50 10.18 4.47
CA GLU A 236 15.45 8.90 3.74
C GLU A 236 14.03 8.34 3.66
N GLU A 237 13.22 8.49 4.71
CA GLU A 237 11.80 8.14 4.68
C GLU A 237 11.06 8.98 3.62
N ILE A 238 11.35 10.29 3.55
CA ILE A 238 10.78 11.19 2.55
C ILE A 238 11.21 10.77 1.12
N ASP A 239 12.46 10.36 0.93
CA ASP A 239 12.93 9.88 -0.38
C ASP A 239 12.13 8.66 -0.87
N TRP A 240 11.80 7.72 0.02
CA TRP A 240 10.96 6.55 -0.31
C TRP A 240 9.53 6.97 -0.62
N MET A 241 8.98 7.95 0.12
CA MET A 241 7.66 8.52 -0.15
C MET A 241 7.62 9.27 -1.49
N ARG A 242 8.70 9.93 -1.93
CA ARG A 242 8.79 10.55 -3.27
C ARG A 242 8.76 9.51 -4.39
N ILE A 243 9.41 8.36 -4.19
CA ILE A 243 9.32 7.23 -5.13
C ILE A 243 7.87 6.72 -5.20
N ALA A 244 7.21 6.54 -4.05
CA ALA A 244 5.81 6.13 -3.98
C ALA A 244 4.85 7.15 -4.61
N ALA A 245 5.10 8.44 -4.45
CA ALA A 245 4.34 9.50 -5.12
C ALA A 245 4.49 9.42 -6.64
N ALA A 246 5.71 9.21 -7.16
CA ALA A 246 5.95 9.02 -8.59
C ALA A 246 5.28 7.75 -9.16
N LEU A 247 5.22 6.66 -8.38
CA LEU A 247 4.46 5.46 -8.73
C LEU A 247 2.96 5.76 -8.79
N THR A 248 2.44 6.53 -7.85
CA THR A 248 1.01 6.88 -7.81
C THR A 248 0.62 7.86 -8.92
N ASP A 249 1.50 8.80 -9.26
CA ASP A 249 1.33 9.70 -10.41
C ASP A 249 1.17 8.92 -11.73
N ARG A 250 1.83 7.75 -11.84
CA ARG A 250 1.66 6.86 -13.00
C ARG A 250 0.25 6.29 -13.09
N ALA A 251 -0.40 5.99 -11.97
CA ALA A 251 -1.78 5.52 -11.99
C ALA A 251 -2.72 6.60 -12.52
N ILE A 252 -2.54 7.86 -12.08
CA ILE A 252 -3.30 9.00 -12.59
C ILE A 252 -3.09 9.20 -14.10
N GLU A 253 -1.86 9.16 -14.56
CA GLU A 253 -1.55 9.24 -16.00
C GLU A 253 -2.12 8.06 -16.79
N GLY A 254 -2.03 6.85 -16.24
CA GLY A 254 -2.61 5.64 -16.80
C GLY A 254 -4.12 5.77 -16.99
N LEU A 255 -4.83 6.26 -15.96
CA LEU A 255 -6.26 6.52 -16.03
C LEU A 255 -6.60 7.56 -17.11
N ARG A 256 -5.91 8.71 -17.13
CA ARG A 256 -6.10 9.75 -18.16
C ARG A 256 -5.93 9.18 -19.57
N ARG A 257 -4.88 8.37 -19.75
CA ARG A 257 -4.52 7.82 -21.06
C ARG A 257 -5.39 6.66 -21.49
N GLU A 258 -5.86 5.80 -20.58
CA GLU A 258 -6.38 4.46 -20.93
C GLU A 258 -7.84 4.22 -20.54
N ALA A 259 -8.41 4.98 -19.61
CA ALA A 259 -9.82 4.82 -19.26
C ALA A 259 -10.72 5.18 -20.46
N ARG A 260 -11.72 4.34 -20.75
CA ARG A 260 -12.62 4.48 -21.91
C ARG A 260 -14.04 4.09 -21.56
N LEU A 261 -14.99 4.62 -22.33
CA LEU A 261 -16.39 4.23 -22.26
C LEU A 261 -16.56 2.71 -22.26
N GLY A 262 -17.46 2.24 -21.41
CA GLY A 262 -17.78 0.82 -21.24
C GLY A 262 -16.85 0.05 -20.30
N MET A 263 -15.71 0.61 -19.88
CA MET A 263 -14.84 0.00 -18.86
C MET A 263 -15.51 0.03 -17.48
N THR A 264 -15.31 -1.02 -16.71
CA THR A 264 -15.76 -1.16 -15.32
C THR A 264 -14.77 -0.53 -14.34
N GLU A 265 -15.19 -0.25 -13.10
CA GLU A 265 -14.25 0.19 -12.05
C GLU A 265 -13.14 -0.84 -11.79
N HIS A 266 -13.41 -2.14 -11.96
CA HIS A 266 -12.38 -3.19 -11.93
C HIS A 266 -11.28 -2.97 -12.99
N GLU A 267 -11.68 -2.60 -14.21
CA GLU A 267 -10.74 -2.30 -15.30
C GLU A 267 -9.95 -1.01 -15.03
N LEU A 268 -10.54 -0.03 -14.32
CA LEU A 268 -9.81 1.16 -13.86
C LEU A 268 -8.75 0.81 -12.82
N GLY A 269 -9.08 -0.06 -11.86
CA GLY A 269 -8.09 -0.59 -10.92
C GLY A 269 -6.95 -1.31 -11.63
N ALA A 270 -7.26 -2.13 -12.64
CA ALA A 270 -6.25 -2.82 -13.44
C ALA A 270 -5.33 -1.85 -14.23
N ILE A 271 -5.87 -0.73 -14.73
CA ILE A 271 -5.07 0.34 -15.35
C ILE A 271 -4.09 0.94 -14.34
N CYS A 272 -4.56 1.21 -13.12
CA CYS A 272 -3.70 1.76 -12.05
C CYS A 272 -2.56 0.81 -11.72
N GLU A 273 -2.86 -0.46 -11.44
CA GLU A 273 -1.83 -1.46 -11.10
C GLU A 273 -0.85 -1.67 -12.25
N ALA A 274 -1.32 -1.76 -13.49
CA ALA A 274 -0.45 -1.91 -14.66
C ALA A 274 0.51 -0.72 -14.84
N ALA A 275 0.16 0.46 -14.33
CA ALA A 275 0.97 1.67 -14.47
C ALA A 275 2.16 1.73 -13.50
N TYR A 276 2.07 1.13 -12.31
CA TYR A 276 3.14 1.17 -11.29
C TYR A 276 3.72 -0.18 -10.90
N HIS A 277 2.99 -1.28 -11.06
CA HIS A 277 3.44 -2.61 -10.61
C HIS A 277 4.73 -3.06 -11.32
N PRO A 278 4.90 -2.83 -12.64
CA PRO A 278 6.18 -3.10 -13.31
C PRO A 278 7.39 -2.34 -12.76
N HIS A 279 7.15 -1.26 -12.03
CA HIS A 279 8.17 -0.44 -11.40
C HIS A 279 8.29 -0.75 -9.89
N GLY A 280 7.78 -1.89 -9.42
CA GLY A 280 7.89 -2.32 -8.03
C GLY A 280 6.91 -1.66 -7.07
N GLY A 281 5.92 -0.91 -7.58
CA GLY A 281 4.84 -0.36 -6.76
C GLY A 281 3.85 -1.45 -6.29
N VAL A 282 3.33 -1.28 -5.09
CA VAL A 282 2.29 -2.14 -4.51
C VAL A 282 1.05 -1.30 -4.21
N THR A 283 -0.13 -1.86 -4.41
CA THR A 283 -1.41 -1.20 -4.09
C THR A 283 -1.57 -1.08 -2.57
N TYR A 284 -1.83 0.14 -2.08
CA TYR A 284 -2.31 0.39 -0.72
C TYR A 284 -3.80 0.74 -0.71
N ILE A 285 -4.22 1.73 -1.51
CA ILE A 285 -5.61 2.16 -1.65
C ILE A 285 -5.98 2.27 -3.15
N HIS A 286 -7.16 1.74 -3.49
CA HIS A 286 -7.83 1.86 -4.79
C HIS A 286 -9.32 2.10 -4.58
N TYR A 287 -9.67 3.35 -4.29
CA TYR A 287 -11.06 3.72 -4.10
C TYR A 287 -11.56 4.51 -5.31
N PHE A 288 -12.72 4.11 -5.82
CA PHE A 288 -13.31 4.67 -7.02
C PHE A 288 -14.78 5.02 -6.78
N LEU A 289 -15.21 6.12 -7.37
CA LEU A 289 -16.60 6.42 -7.60
C LEU A 289 -16.80 6.73 -9.07
N VAL A 290 -17.64 5.96 -9.75
CA VAL A 290 -18.21 6.35 -11.04
C VAL A 290 -19.71 6.61 -10.88
N THR A 291 -20.17 7.80 -11.28
CA THR A 291 -21.58 8.21 -11.12
C THR A 291 -22.00 9.22 -12.20
N PRO A 292 -23.27 9.23 -12.66
CA PRO A 292 -23.68 10.18 -13.69
C PRO A 292 -23.79 11.58 -13.10
N MET A 293 -23.14 12.58 -13.69
CA MET A 293 -23.14 13.95 -13.14
C MET A 293 -24.52 14.62 -13.17
N ALA A 294 -25.41 14.19 -14.07
CA ALA A 294 -26.76 14.74 -14.21
C ALA A 294 -27.72 14.24 -13.12
N ALA A 295 -27.42 13.09 -12.51
CA ALA A 295 -28.24 12.47 -11.46
C ALA A 295 -27.36 11.66 -10.50
N PRO A 296 -26.43 12.31 -9.77
CA PRO A 296 -25.50 11.61 -8.90
C PRO A 296 -26.23 11.11 -7.64
N GLU A 297 -25.85 9.93 -7.15
CA GLU A 297 -26.44 9.30 -5.95
C GLU A 297 -25.40 8.99 -4.86
N TYR A 298 -24.14 9.32 -5.10
CA TYR A 298 -23.02 9.01 -4.22
C TYR A 298 -22.02 10.18 -4.27
N CYS A 299 -21.45 10.53 -3.12
CA CYS A 299 -20.56 11.67 -2.97
C CYS A 299 -19.10 11.31 -2.66
N VAL A 300 -18.80 10.04 -2.34
CA VAL A 300 -17.46 9.55 -2.00
C VAL A 300 -17.08 8.27 -2.75
N PRO A 301 -15.78 8.03 -3.00
CA PRO A 301 -15.26 6.76 -3.49
C PRO A 301 -15.69 5.56 -2.65
N ARG A 302 -15.99 4.45 -3.31
CA ARG A 302 -16.26 3.17 -2.67
C ARG A 302 -14.94 2.47 -2.35
N GLN A 303 -14.90 1.80 -1.20
CA GLN A 303 -13.71 1.03 -0.79
C GLN A 303 -13.48 -0.21 -1.66
N PHE A 304 -14.50 -0.64 -2.40
CA PHE A 304 -14.45 -1.78 -3.30
C PHE A 304 -14.98 -1.38 -4.69
N THR A 305 -14.18 -1.65 -5.72
CA THR A 305 -14.59 -1.46 -7.12
C THR A 305 -15.84 -2.29 -7.45
N SER A 306 -16.72 -1.74 -8.28
CA SER A 306 -17.92 -2.40 -8.77
C SER A 306 -17.84 -2.74 -10.27
N SER A 307 -18.86 -3.47 -10.75
CA SER A 307 -19.05 -3.75 -12.17
C SER A 307 -19.71 -2.58 -12.94
N ARG A 308 -19.85 -1.39 -12.33
CA ARG A 308 -20.42 -0.22 -12.99
C ARG A 308 -19.51 0.22 -14.14
N LYS A 309 -20.09 0.43 -15.32
CA LYS A 309 -19.37 0.84 -16.53
C LYS A 309 -19.34 2.35 -16.70
N LEU A 310 -18.23 2.88 -17.19
CA LEU A 310 -18.10 4.26 -17.64
C LEU A 310 -19.09 4.59 -18.77
N ARG A 311 -19.83 5.68 -18.62
CA ARG A 311 -20.79 6.22 -19.59
C ARG A 311 -20.47 7.70 -19.86
N PRO A 312 -20.86 8.24 -21.03
CA PRO A 312 -20.77 9.67 -21.26
C PRO A 312 -21.57 10.45 -20.20
N GLY A 313 -21.01 11.56 -19.71
CA GLY A 313 -21.61 12.36 -18.64
C GLY A 313 -21.36 11.84 -17.23
N ASP A 314 -20.59 10.76 -17.06
CA ASP A 314 -20.12 10.33 -15.75
C ASP A 314 -19.00 11.24 -15.21
N VAL A 315 -18.85 11.26 -13.90
CA VAL A 315 -17.62 11.63 -13.20
C VAL A 315 -16.94 10.36 -12.68
N ILE A 316 -15.62 10.38 -12.65
CA ILE A 316 -14.78 9.42 -11.93
C ILE A 316 -14.09 10.20 -10.82
N ALA A 317 -14.31 9.83 -9.56
CA ALA A 317 -13.56 10.37 -8.43
C ALA A 317 -12.70 9.26 -7.83
N THR A 318 -11.43 9.54 -7.56
CA THR A 318 -10.44 8.53 -7.15
C THR A 318 -9.65 8.97 -5.93
N GLU A 319 -9.42 8.03 -5.02
CA GLU A 319 -8.36 8.07 -4.02
C GLU A 319 -7.43 6.88 -4.31
N ILE A 320 -6.18 7.17 -4.62
CA ILE A 320 -5.21 6.19 -5.10
C ILE A 320 -3.93 6.33 -4.29
N THR A 321 -3.44 5.20 -3.80
CA THR A 321 -2.18 5.12 -3.08
C THR A 321 -1.41 3.91 -3.55
N ALA A 322 -0.32 4.13 -4.28
CA ALA A 322 0.73 3.14 -4.43
C ALA A 322 1.78 3.33 -3.33
N GLN A 323 2.45 2.25 -2.95
CA GLN A 323 3.50 2.26 -1.96
C GLN A 323 4.80 1.65 -2.49
N PHE A 324 5.92 2.15 -1.95
CA PHE A 324 7.26 1.62 -2.13
C PHE A 324 7.77 1.14 -0.77
N PHE A 325 7.84 -0.19 -0.57
CA PHE A 325 8.25 -0.81 0.69
C PHE A 325 7.54 -0.23 1.94
N ASP A 326 6.20 -0.20 1.93
CA ASP A 326 5.31 0.34 2.97
C ASP A 326 5.34 1.87 3.18
N TYR A 327 6.05 2.62 2.33
CA TYR A 327 5.97 4.08 2.28
C TYR A 327 5.00 4.49 1.17
N PRO A 328 3.89 5.19 1.51
CA PRO A 328 2.85 5.49 0.54
C PRO A 328 3.03 6.87 -0.13
N GLY A 329 2.49 7.01 -1.33
CA GLY A 329 2.20 8.30 -1.95
C GLY A 329 0.72 8.39 -2.29
N GLN A 330 -0.07 9.15 -1.54
CA GLN A 330 -1.53 9.22 -1.75
C GLN A 330 -1.92 10.44 -2.57
N ILE A 331 -2.76 10.22 -3.59
CA ILE A 331 -3.29 11.28 -4.44
C ILE A 331 -4.79 11.10 -4.70
N LEU A 332 -5.49 12.23 -4.80
CA LEU A 332 -6.92 12.29 -5.05
C LEU A 332 -7.17 13.17 -6.27
N ARG A 333 -7.85 12.61 -7.27
CA ARG A 333 -8.17 13.29 -8.54
C ARG A 333 -9.56 12.92 -9.01
N SER A 334 -10.17 13.83 -9.75
CA SER A 334 -11.48 13.63 -10.37
C SER A 334 -11.41 13.90 -11.88
N PHE A 335 -12.20 13.15 -12.64
CA PHE A 335 -12.23 13.21 -14.10
C PHE A 335 -13.68 13.24 -14.59
N THR A 336 -13.97 13.99 -15.64
CA THR A 336 -15.24 13.85 -16.36
C THR A 336 -15.09 12.86 -17.52
N VAL A 337 -16.19 12.20 -17.89
CA VAL A 337 -16.19 11.16 -18.92
C VAL A 337 -16.98 11.61 -20.15
N ALA A 338 -16.27 11.85 -21.25
CA ALA A 338 -16.82 12.22 -22.57
C ALA A 338 -17.82 13.40 -22.54
N ALA A 339 -17.69 14.28 -21.55
CA ALA A 339 -18.56 15.43 -21.35
C ALA A 339 -17.82 16.51 -20.55
N GLU A 340 -18.24 17.76 -20.74
CA GLU A 340 -17.86 18.85 -19.84
C GLU A 340 -18.55 18.66 -18.47
N PRO A 341 -17.95 19.13 -17.38
CA PRO A 341 -18.59 19.06 -16.08
C PRO A 341 -19.86 19.90 -16.05
N THR A 342 -20.88 19.37 -15.37
CA THR A 342 -22.09 20.14 -15.08
C THR A 342 -21.77 21.32 -14.17
N PRO A 343 -22.61 22.37 -14.13
CA PRO A 343 -22.39 23.52 -13.24
C PRO A 343 -22.17 23.12 -11.76
N LEU A 344 -22.88 22.07 -11.31
CA LEU A 344 -22.70 21.53 -9.96
C LEU A 344 -21.30 20.95 -9.76
N PHE A 345 -20.84 20.05 -10.64
CA PHE A 345 -19.51 19.43 -10.50
C PHE A 345 -18.37 20.43 -10.70
N ARG A 346 -18.57 21.44 -11.56
CA ARG A 346 -17.64 22.56 -11.67
C ARG A 346 -17.53 23.32 -10.34
N LYS A 347 -18.67 23.69 -9.74
CA LYS A 347 -18.70 24.36 -8.42
C LYS A 347 -18.03 23.53 -7.33
N LEU A 348 -18.33 22.22 -7.24
CA LEU A 348 -17.71 21.31 -6.26
C LEU A 348 -16.19 21.28 -6.42
N TYR A 349 -15.71 21.11 -7.65
CA TYR A 349 -14.29 21.04 -7.96
C TYR A 349 -13.56 22.35 -7.67
N ASP A 350 -14.10 23.48 -8.13
CA ASP A 350 -13.46 24.78 -7.93
C ASP A 350 -13.41 25.15 -6.43
N THR A 351 -14.43 24.77 -5.65
CA THR A 351 -14.43 24.93 -4.18
C THR A 351 -13.38 24.03 -3.53
N ALA A 352 -13.24 22.78 -3.98
CA ALA A 352 -12.26 21.85 -3.46
C ALA A 352 -10.81 22.32 -3.73
N GLU A 353 -10.53 22.82 -4.94
CA GLU A 353 -9.23 23.42 -5.26
C GLU A 353 -8.94 24.67 -4.42
N ALA A 354 -9.93 25.57 -4.27
CA ALA A 354 -9.78 26.75 -3.43
C ALA A 354 -9.53 26.38 -1.95
N ALA A 355 -10.20 25.36 -1.43
CA ALA A 355 -9.97 24.84 -0.09
C ALA A 355 -8.59 24.19 0.05
N PHE A 356 -8.12 23.47 -0.96
CA PHE A 356 -6.78 22.87 -0.96
C PHE A 356 -5.73 23.98 -0.88
N ASP A 357 -5.87 25.02 -1.70
CA ASP A 357 -4.94 26.16 -1.71
C ASP A 357 -5.00 26.96 -0.40
N ALA A 358 -6.19 27.18 0.16
CA ALA A 358 -6.34 27.86 1.45
C ALA A 358 -5.70 27.07 2.60
N VAL A 359 -5.98 25.77 2.69
CA VAL A 359 -5.42 24.89 3.73
C VAL A 359 -3.92 24.77 3.58
N THR A 360 -3.41 24.48 2.38
CA THR A 360 -1.96 24.35 2.17
C THR A 360 -1.23 25.69 2.35
N GLY A 361 -1.88 26.81 2.05
CA GLY A 361 -1.35 28.16 2.28
C GLY A 361 -1.04 28.50 3.74
N VAL A 362 -1.65 27.79 4.70
CA VAL A 362 -1.34 27.95 6.14
C VAL A 362 -0.40 26.88 6.69
N ILE A 363 -0.08 25.83 5.94
CA ILE A 363 0.79 24.74 6.40
C ILE A 363 2.24 25.21 6.49
N ARG A 364 2.82 25.11 7.68
CA ARG A 364 4.24 25.31 8.00
C ARG A 364 4.52 24.73 9.39
N HIS A 365 5.79 24.68 9.81
CA HIS A 365 6.14 24.40 11.20
C HIS A 365 5.39 25.38 12.14
N GLY A 366 4.79 24.85 13.20
CA GLY A 366 4.06 25.63 14.21
C GLY A 366 2.60 25.92 13.88
N THR A 367 2.09 25.58 12.69
CA THR A 367 0.67 25.77 12.34
C THR A 367 -0.23 25.04 13.32
N ARG A 368 -1.17 25.75 13.94
CA ARG A 368 -2.15 25.18 14.86
C ARG A 368 -3.25 24.48 14.09
N MET A 369 -3.82 23.41 14.65
CA MET A 369 -4.95 22.69 14.03
C MET A 369 -6.14 23.63 13.72
N GLN A 370 -6.37 24.63 14.57
CA GLN A 370 -7.44 25.62 14.37
C GLN A 370 -7.22 26.49 13.11
N GLU A 371 -5.98 26.86 12.78
CA GLU A 371 -5.68 27.64 11.56
C GLU A 371 -6.09 26.87 10.30
N ILE A 372 -5.92 25.55 10.30
CA ILE A 372 -6.31 24.66 9.19
C ILE A 372 -7.83 24.59 9.06
N ILE A 373 -8.54 24.43 10.17
CA ILE A 373 -10.02 24.43 10.19
C ILE A 373 -10.56 25.77 9.69
N ASP A 374 -9.97 26.89 10.11
CA ASP A 374 -10.41 28.22 9.69
C ASP A 374 -10.11 28.49 8.21
N ALA A 375 -8.97 28.03 7.69
CA ALA A 375 -8.65 28.12 6.26
C ALA A 375 -9.61 27.31 5.38
N ALA A 376 -10.10 26.17 5.87
CA ALA A 376 -11.03 25.31 5.13
C ALA A 376 -12.47 25.86 5.04
N ARG A 377 -12.79 26.95 5.77
CA ARG A 377 -14.15 27.54 5.81
C ARG A 377 -14.70 27.95 4.44
N VAL A 378 -13.84 28.15 3.45
CA VAL A 378 -14.25 28.42 2.07
C VAL A 378 -15.21 27.36 1.52
N ILE A 379 -15.17 26.13 2.05
CA ILE A 379 -16.11 25.06 1.72
C ILE A 379 -17.52 25.41 2.22
N GLU A 380 -17.66 25.72 3.51
CA GLU A 380 -18.94 26.08 4.12
C GLU A 380 -19.47 27.43 3.60
N ASP A 381 -18.59 28.40 3.33
CA ASP A 381 -18.95 29.70 2.75
C ASP A 381 -19.54 29.54 1.34
N ALA A 382 -19.15 28.50 0.59
CA ALA A 382 -19.75 28.12 -0.70
C ALA A 382 -21.10 27.38 -0.56
N GLY A 383 -21.57 27.13 0.68
CA GLY A 383 -22.77 26.35 0.99
C GLY A 383 -22.59 24.84 0.81
N LEU A 384 -21.36 24.35 0.92
CA LEU A 384 -20.98 22.94 0.72
C LEU A 384 -20.41 22.35 2.02
N THR A 385 -20.10 21.06 2.01
CA THR A 385 -19.51 20.35 3.16
C THR A 385 -18.50 19.30 2.68
N VAL A 386 -17.83 18.62 3.60
CA VAL A 386 -17.05 17.39 3.33
C VAL A 386 -17.73 16.17 3.96
N TYR A 387 -17.34 14.98 3.51
CA TYR A 387 -17.75 13.70 4.10
C TYR A 387 -16.60 12.99 4.81
N ASP A 388 -15.42 12.98 4.17
CA ASP A 388 -14.19 12.40 4.70
C ASP A 388 -13.44 13.39 5.59
N ASP A 389 -12.35 12.93 6.19
CA ASP A 389 -11.43 13.81 6.90
C ASP A 389 -10.79 14.77 5.89
N LEU A 390 -10.76 16.06 6.22
CA LEU A 390 -10.16 17.14 5.43
C LEU A 390 -8.65 16.96 5.30
N MET A 391 -8.01 16.52 6.39
CA MET A 391 -6.57 16.36 6.46
C MET A 391 -6.22 15.28 7.47
N HIS A 392 -5.23 14.45 7.13
CA HIS A 392 -4.66 13.52 8.10
C HIS A 392 -3.14 13.36 7.96
N GLY A 393 -2.45 13.07 9.06
CA GLY A 393 -1.07 12.59 9.03
C GLY A 393 -0.99 11.25 8.31
N PHE A 394 0.08 11.03 7.54
CA PHE A 394 0.20 9.81 6.76
C PHE A 394 1.64 9.39 6.55
N GLY A 395 1.89 8.09 6.47
CA GLY A 395 3.24 7.55 6.29
C GLY A 395 3.33 6.04 6.39
N GLY A 396 2.32 5.30 5.90
CA GLY A 396 2.18 3.85 6.05
C GLY A 396 1.18 3.46 7.14
N GLY A 397 0.62 4.45 7.84
CA GLY A 397 -0.54 4.33 8.71
C GLY A 397 -1.30 5.64 8.75
N TYR A 398 -2.54 5.58 9.25
CA TYR A 398 -3.38 6.76 9.49
C TYR A 398 -2.94 7.41 10.81
N PHE A 399 -2.31 8.59 10.74
CA PHE A 399 -1.66 9.23 11.88
C PHE A 399 -2.27 10.61 12.18
N PRO A 400 -2.07 11.13 13.41
CA PRO A 400 -2.36 12.53 13.72
C PRO A 400 -1.55 13.52 12.86
N PRO A 401 -2.07 14.74 12.63
CA PRO A 401 -3.41 15.16 13.02
C PRO A 401 -4.48 14.43 12.20
N VAL A 402 -5.72 14.39 12.68
CA VAL A 402 -6.89 13.93 11.91
C VAL A 402 -7.92 15.03 12.06
N LEU A 403 -8.22 15.73 10.96
CA LEU A 403 -9.02 16.94 10.95
C LEU A 403 -10.21 16.78 10.02
N GLY A 404 -11.36 17.25 10.47
CA GLY A 404 -12.55 17.44 9.63
C GLY A 404 -12.63 18.89 9.13
N SER A 405 -13.83 19.30 8.73
CA SER A 405 -14.18 20.70 8.53
C SER A 405 -15.04 21.22 9.68
N LYS A 406 -15.51 22.47 9.59
CA LYS A 406 -16.42 23.04 10.58
C LYS A 406 -17.79 22.37 10.55
N SER A 407 -18.32 22.08 9.35
CA SER A 407 -19.59 21.39 9.17
C SER A 407 -19.50 19.88 9.41
N ARG A 408 -18.31 19.28 9.29
CA ARG A 408 -18.05 17.86 9.55
C ARG A 408 -16.77 17.70 10.38
N PRO A 409 -16.83 17.74 11.72
CA PRO A 409 -15.67 17.47 12.58
C PRO A 409 -15.20 16.01 12.51
N ALA A 410 -13.91 15.74 12.70
CA ALA A 410 -13.33 14.38 12.78
C ALA A 410 -13.15 13.87 14.22
N GLY A 411 -13.85 14.50 15.18
CA GLY A 411 -13.67 14.30 16.62
C GLY A 411 -13.12 15.55 17.30
N PRO A 412 -12.62 15.42 18.55
CA PRO A 412 -12.02 16.53 19.27
C PRO A 412 -10.80 17.09 18.53
N LEU A 413 -10.68 18.42 18.47
CA LEU A 413 -9.55 19.06 17.80
C LEU A 413 -8.24 18.70 18.53
N PRO A 414 -7.26 18.06 17.84
CA PRO A 414 -6.00 17.67 18.47
C PRO A 414 -5.25 18.89 19.04
N GLN A 415 -4.76 18.77 20.27
CA GLN A 415 -3.93 19.79 20.92
C GLN A 415 -2.47 19.61 20.50
N MET A 416 -2.18 19.97 19.24
CA MET A 416 -0.84 19.91 18.66
C MET A 416 -0.65 21.01 17.60
N THR A 417 0.59 21.19 17.16
CA THR A 417 0.95 21.97 15.98
C THR A 417 1.58 21.05 14.92
N LEU A 418 1.59 21.49 13.66
CA LEU A 418 2.38 20.82 12.64
C LEU A 418 3.88 21.02 12.92
N GLU A 419 4.69 20.02 12.59
CA GLU A 419 6.15 20.10 12.67
C GLU A 419 6.75 19.83 11.28
N ALA A 420 7.84 20.52 10.96
CA ALA A 420 8.60 20.25 9.74
C ALA A 420 9.05 18.78 9.70
N GLY A 421 8.97 18.16 8.52
CA GLY A 421 9.19 16.73 8.35
C GLY A 421 7.94 15.87 8.58
N MET A 422 6.83 16.43 9.09
CA MET A 422 5.54 15.74 9.02
C MET A 422 5.07 15.61 7.57
N THR A 423 4.37 14.53 7.27
CA THR A 423 3.68 14.35 5.99
C THR A 423 2.21 14.14 6.26
N CYS A 424 1.39 14.85 5.49
CA CYS A 424 -0.06 14.88 5.65
C CYS A 424 -0.74 14.79 4.30
N VAL A 425 -1.84 14.07 4.21
CA VAL A 425 -2.74 14.16 3.06
C VAL A 425 -3.67 15.32 3.32
N VAL A 426 -3.67 16.30 2.41
CA VAL A 426 -4.66 17.40 2.38
C VAL A 426 -5.66 17.05 1.30
N GLN A 427 -6.92 16.86 1.69
CA GLN A 427 -7.96 16.29 0.83
C GLN A 427 -9.33 16.93 1.09
N PRO A 428 -9.55 18.18 0.62
CA PRO A 428 -10.86 18.82 0.65
C PRO A 428 -11.83 18.13 -0.34
N ASN A 429 -12.32 16.96 0.05
CA ASN A 429 -13.28 16.15 -0.68
C ASN A 429 -14.68 16.76 -0.57
N VAL A 430 -14.91 17.84 -1.31
CA VAL A 430 -16.14 18.65 -1.23
C VAL A 430 -17.34 17.89 -1.81
N ILE A 431 -18.45 17.94 -1.07
CA ILE A 431 -19.72 17.29 -1.38
C ILE A 431 -20.91 18.27 -1.26
N THR A 432 -22.05 17.88 -1.84
CA THR A 432 -23.32 18.56 -1.60
C THR A 432 -23.87 18.25 -0.20
N PRO A 433 -24.64 19.16 0.43
CA PRO A 433 -25.24 18.92 1.74
C PRO A 433 -26.18 17.70 1.80
N ASP A 434 -26.84 17.36 0.68
CA ASP A 434 -27.68 16.16 0.55
C ASP A 434 -26.89 14.87 0.31
N GLN A 435 -25.55 14.94 0.28
CA GLN A 435 -24.62 13.83 0.15
C GLN A 435 -24.76 13.02 -1.14
N LYS A 436 -25.36 13.60 -2.18
CA LYS A 436 -25.58 12.92 -3.47
C LYS A 436 -24.46 13.12 -4.47
N ALA A 437 -23.71 14.22 -4.39
CA ALA A 437 -22.64 14.55 -5.32
C ALA A 437 -21.37 14.95 -4.57
N GLY A 438 -20.21 14.63 -5.14
CA GLY A 438 -18.92 14.98 -4.54
C GLY A 438 -17.76 14.77 -5.49
N VAL A 439 -16.64 15.41 -5.16
CA VAL A 439 -15.38 15.32 -5.89
C VAL A 439 -14.26 14.89 -4.93
N GLN A 440 -13.18 14.38 -5.51
CA GLN A 440 -11.95 14.02 -4.80
C GLN A 440 -10.82 14.89 -5.33
N VAL A 441 -10.23 15.69 -4.44
CA VAL A 441 -9.16 16.63 -4.72
C VAL A 441 -8.23 16.62 -3.51
N GLY A 442 -6.96 16.36 -3.75
CA GLY A 442 -5.99 16.31 -2.66
C GLY A 442 -4.74 15.54 -3.01
N GLU A 443 -3.76 15.64 -2.15
CA GLU A 443 -2.50 14.92 -2.26
C GLU A 443 -1.72 14.94 -0.96
N LEU A 444 -0.77 14.01 -0.89
CA LEU A 444 0.23 13.96 0.16
C LEU A 444 1.23 15.12 0.02
N VAL A 445 1.38 15.89 1.11
CA VAL A 445 2.33 16.99 1.23
C VAL A 445 3.29 16.76 2.39
N LEU A 446 4.50 17.31 2.26
CA LEU A 446 5.51 17.41 3.31
C LEU A 446 5.43 18.80 3.95
N VAL A 447 5.29 18.86 5.27
CA VAL A 447 5.41 20.11 6.04
C VAL A 447 6.88 20.51 6.09
N THR A 448 7.17 21.78 5.81
CA THR A 448 8.50 22.36 5.91
C THR A 448 8.51 23.46 6.98
N GLU A 449 9.69 24.00 7.28
CA GLU A 449 9.83 25.10 8.25
C GLU A 449 8.97 26.32 7.88
N THR A 450 8.88 26.63 6.59
CA THR A 450 8.24 27.87 6.10
C THR A 450 7.01 27.64 5.26
N GLY A 451 6.59 26.39 5.04
CA GLY A 451 5.53 26.06 4.11
C GLY A 451 5.23 24.58 3.99
N PHE A 452 4.95 24.14 2.77
CA PHE A 452 4.78 22.75 2.39
C PHE A 452 5.50 22.43 1.06
N GLU A 453 5.77 21.16 0.83
CA GLU A 453 6.24 20.62 -0.44
C GLU A 453 5.24 19.57 -0.95
N ARG A 454 4.84 19.66 -2.22
CA ARG A 454 4.08 18.61 -2.90
C ARG A 454 5.03 17.47 -3.26
N LEU A 455 4.67 16.23 -2.92
CA LEU A 455 5.47 15.07 -3.33
C LEU A 455 5.08 14.56 -4.73
N HIS A 456 3.88 14.92 -5.19
CA HIS A 456 3.33 14.53 -6.47
C HIS A 456 3.64 15.55 -7.56
N ARG A 457 3.85 15.06 -8.79
CA ARG A 457 3.99 15.84 -10.02
C ARG A 457 2.76 15.78 -10.90
N ALA A 458 1.80 14.89 -10.60
CA ALA A 458 0.54 14.84 -11.31
C ALA A 458 -0.18 16.19 -11.26
N GLU A 459 -0.59 16.64 -12.44
CA GLU A 459 -1.29 17.90 -12.63
C GLU A 459 -2.58 17.94 -11.78
N ARG A 460 -2.87 19.09 -11.19
CA ARG A 460 -4.17 19.38 -10.57
C ARG A 460 -5.10 19.91 -11.66
N GLY A 461 -6.36 19.49 -11.63
CA GLY A 461 -7.35 19.90 -12.62
C GLY A 461 -8.45 18.86 -12.77
N LEU A 462 -9.62 19.35 -13.20
CA LEU A 462 -10.74 18.50 -13.56
C LEU A 462 -10.60 18.11 -15.03
N PHE A 463 -9.87 17.03 -15.28
CA PHE A 463 -9.57 16.58 -16.64
C PHE A 463 -10.74 15.81 -17.23
N ARG A 464 -10.88 15.90 -18.56
CA ARG A 464 -11.83 15.10 -19.32
C ARG A 464 -11.14 13.89 -19.93
N ILE A 465 -11.75 12.72 -19.74
CA ILE A 465 -11.37 11.45 -20.37
C ILE A 465 -12.40 11.13 -21.45
N GLY A 466 -11.94 10.79 -22.67
CA GLY A 466 -12.83 10.46 -23.79
C GLY A 466 -13.05 11.63 -24.73
#